data_AF-A0A7V3N4U7-F1
#
_entry.id   AF-A0A7V3N4U7-F1
#
_cell.length_a   1.000
_cell.length_b   1.000
_cell.length_c   1.000
_cell.angle_alpha   90.00
_cell.angle_beta   90.00
_cell.angle_gamma   90.00
#
_symmetry.space_group_name_H-M   'P 1'
#
loop_
_entity.id
_entity.type
_entity.pdbx_description
1 polymer ?
#
loop_
_entity_poly.entity_id
_entity_poly.type
_entity_poly.pdbx_seq_one_letter_code
_entity_poly.pdbx_strand_id
1 'polypeptide(L)'
;MSNPTIKIEVPKIFSDKKEKLEGFTRKYNPILILEKLTGRKLKKDITFQHRPLKKEARFKDYKIFADFNNEVKYLWICICHELAHILLENPLWYKNKQIEKIIKESKKKISKYKKCAFEDDIEQTLAILLQAACENKANIRKLRWSEWETTFDYMKVKKFGEKLWRDWLEYLKDRPKYKNIEQWILKEIKLRLL
;
A
#
# COMPACT_ATOMS: atom_id res chain seq x y z
N MET A 1 -6.66 25.58 0.30
CA MET A 1 -7.31 24.25 0.20
C MET A 1 -6.97 23.49 1.47
N SER A 2 -7.95 22.88 2.14
CA SER A 2 -7.73 22.06 3.33
C SER A 2 -6.88 20.82 2.98
N ASN A 3 -6.08 20.35 3.94
CA ASN A 3 -5.38 19.08 3.78
C ASN A 3 -6.41 17.94 3.71
N PRO A 4 -6.25 16.97 2.79
CA PRO A 4 -7.13 15.81 2.71
C PRO A 4 -7.24 15.05 4.04
N THR A 5 -8.41 14.48 4.29
CA THR A 5 -8.75 13.77 5.52
C THR A 5 -9.39 12.41 5.24
N ILE A 6 -9.46 11.58 6.28
CA ILE A 6 -10.21 10.31 6.27
C ILE A 6 -11.47 10.52 7.10
N LYS A 7 -12.63 10.46 6.46
CA LYS A 7 -13.94 10.51 7.14
C LYS A 7 -14.43 9.10 7.41
N ILE A 8 -14.81 8.80 8.65
CA ILE A 8 -15.33 7.47 9.02
C ILE A 8 -16.86 7.52 9.12
N GLU A 9 -17.53 6.80 8.22
CA GLU A 9 -19.00 6.74 8.12
C GLU A 9 -19.50 5.30 8.28
N VAL A 10 -20.10 5.01 9.44
CA VAL A 10 -20.58 3.67 9.77
C VAL A 10 -21.92 3.70 10.52
N PRO A 11 -22.68 2.60 10.47
CA PRO A 11 -23.88 2.44 11.30
C PRO A 11 -23.63 2.74 12.78
N LYS A 12 -24.65 3.26 13.47
CA LYS A 12 -24.59 3.67 14.89
C LYS A 12 -24.10 2.55 15.81
N ILE A 13 -24.39 1.29 15.49
CA ILE A 13 -23.92 0.12 16.23
C ILE A 13 -22.39 0.02 16.34
N PHE A 14 -21.64 0.72 15.48
CA PHE A 14 -20.18 0.76 15.48
C PHE A 14 -19.60 2.06 16.05
N SER A 15 -20.38 2.91 16.72
CA SER A 15 -19.96 4.24 17.23
C SER A 15 -18.67 4.19 18.04
N ASP A 16 -18.58 3.27 19.00
CA ASP A 16 -17.45 3.19 19.92
C ASP A 16 -16.19 2.74 19.19
N LYS A 17 -16.35 1.81 18.23
CA LYS A 17 -15.25 1.33 17.41
C LYS A 17 -14.78 2.40 16.42
N LYS A 18 -15.72 3.19 15.87
CA LYS A 18 -15.42 4.37 15.05
C LYS A 18 -14.58 5.36 15.85
N GLU A 19 -14.99 5.74 17.06
CA GLU A 19 -14.24 6.70 17.89
C GLU A 19 -12.82 6.21 18.18
N LYS A 20 -12.67 4.92 18.53
CA LYS A 20 -11.35 4.29 18.74
C LYS A 20 -10.50 4.33 17.47
N LEU A 21 -11.09 4.04 16.31
CA LEU A 21 -10.39 4.08 15.03
C LEU A 21 -9.99 5.51 14.63
N GLU A 22 -10.85 6.49 14.85
CA GLU A 22 -10.53 7.91 14.65
C GLU A 22 -9.40 8.36 15.59
N GLY A 23 -9.45 7.99 16.86
CA GLY A 23 -8.38 8.26 17.83
C GLY A 23 -7.05 7.62 17.40
N PHE A 24 -7.08 6.37 16.94
CA PHE A 24 -5.90 5.67 16.44
C PHE A 24 -5.35 6.32 15.16
N THR A 25 -6.22 6.74 14.25
CA THR A 25 -5.87 7.44 13.00
C THR A 25 -5.30 8.84 13.27
N ARG A 26 -5.79 9.56 14.28
CA ARG A 26 -5.19 10.84 14.71
C ARG A 26 -3.80 10.63 15.28
N LYS A 27 -3.61 9.60 16.12
CA LYS A 27 -2.30 9.28 16.73
C LYS A 27 -1.28 8.81 15.70
N TYR A 28 -1.71 7.98 14.75
CA TYR A 28 -0.89 7.43 13.68
C TYR A 28 -1.54 7.75 12.33
N ASN A 29 -1.32 8.99 11.85
CA ASN A 29 -1.94 9.49 10.64
C ASN A 29 -1.37 8.78 9.39
N PRO A 30 -2.14 7.89 8.73
CA PRO A 30 -1.63 7.11 7.60
C PRO A 30 -1.40 7.98 6.37
N ILE A 31 -2.16 9.07 6.17
CA ILE A 31 -1.92 10.02 5.07
C ILE A 31 -0.51 10.61 5.25
N LEU A 32 -0.20 11.19 6.41
CA LEU A 32 1.10 11.84 6.62
C LEU A 32 2.27 10.84 6.52
N ILE A 33 2.09 9.62 7.04
CA ILE A 33 3.10 8.57 6.94
C ILE A 33 3.34 8.22 5.46
N LEU A 34 2.28 7.92 4.72
CA LEU A 34 2.38 7.44 3.34
C LEU A 34 2.81 8.55 2.38
N GLU A 35 2.35 9.78 2.54
CA GLU A 35 2.81 10.92 1.74
C GLU A 35 4.31 11.18 1.95
N LYS A 36 4.78 11.06 3.20
CA LYS A 36 6.21 11.18 3.51
C LYS A 36 6.98 10.06 2.84
N LEU A 37 6.53 8.81 2.91
CA LEU A 37 7.24 7.70 2.30
C LEU A 37 7.23 7.85 0.79
N THR A 38 6.06 7.90 0.17
CA THR A 38 5.90 7.95 -1.29
C THR A 38 6.46 9.22 -1.94
N GLY A 39 6.46 10.35 -1.24
CA GLY A 39 6.69 11.67 -1.84
C GLY A 39 5.51 12.17 -2.68
N ARG A 40 4.34 11.54 -2.55
CA ARG A 40 3.10 11.94 -3.21
C ARG A 40 2.16 12.63 -2.24
N LYS A 41 1.20 13.37 -2.81
CA LYS A 41 0.14 14.03 -2.05
C LYS A 41 -1.20 13.40 -2.39
N LEU A 42 -1.98 13.10 -1.35
CA LEU A 42 -3.37 12.74 -1.52
C LEU A 42 -4.10 13.97 -2.09
N LYS A 43 -5.01 13.74 -3.04
CA LYS A 43 -5.66 14.85 -3.76
C LYS A 43 -7.08 15.12 -3.30
N LYS A 44 -7.70 14.16 -2.61
CA LYS A 44 -9.12 14.16 -2.26
C LYS A 44 -9.32 13.49 -0.91
N ASP A 45 -10.36 13.91 -0.21
CA ASP A 45 -10.81 13.23 1.00
C ASP A 45 -11.23 11.79 0.69
N ILE A 46 -11.04 10.92 1.67
CA ILE A 46 -11.38 9.50 1.58
C ILE A 46 -12.43 9.17 2.63
N THR A 47 -13.47 8.43 2.24
CA THR A 47 -14.48 7.95 3.18
C THR A 47 -14.23 6.48 3.52
N PHE A 48 -14.08 6.14 4.79
CA PHE A 48 -13.99 4.76 5.27
C PHE A 48 -15.37 4.28 5.74
N GLN A 49 -15.89 3.22 5.12
CA GLN A 49 -17.25 2.74 5.31
C GLN A 49 -17.31 1.25 5.67
N HIS A 50 -18.34 0.88 6.43
CA HIS A 50 -18.61 -0.51 6.75
C HIS A 50 -19.18 -1.28 5.55
N ARG A 51 -18.63 -2.47 5.29
CA ARG A 51 -19.22 -3.50 4.44
C ARG A 51 -18.82 -4.89 4.96
N PRO A 52 -19.71 -5.90 5.01
CA PRO A 52 -19.41 -7.23 5.55
C PRO A 52 -18.52 -8.05 4.60
N LEU A 53 -17.25 -7.66 4.53
CA LEU A 53 -16.22 -8.22 3.64
C LEU A 53 -15.28 -9.22 4.35
N LYS A 54 -15.60 -9.65 5.58
CA LYS A 54 -14.71 -10.49 6.40
C LYS A 54 -13.33 -9.84 6.56
N LYS A 55 -12.26 -10.43 6.00
CA LYS A 55 -10.88 -9.93 6.08
C LYS A 55 -10.39 -9.34 4.74
N GLU A 56 -11.30 -8.75 3.97
CA GLU A 56 -10.96 -7.99 2.77
C GLU A 56 -11.19 -6.49 3.00
N ALA A 57 -10.44 -5.68 2.26
CA ALA A 57 -10.70 -4.27 2.05
C ALA A 57 -10.89 -4.02 0.56
N ARG A 58 -11.68 -2.99 0.21
CA ARG A 58 -11.88 -2.60 -1.19
C ARG A 58 -11.94 -1.09 -1.32
N PHE A 59 -11.21 -0.53 -2.27
CA PHE A 59 -11.36 0.85 -2.69
C PHE A 59 -12.32 1.00 -3.89
N LYS A 60 -13.25 1.96 -3.82
CA LYS A 60 -14.08 2.38 -4.95
C LYS A 60 -14.59 3.81 -4.73
N ASP A 61 -14.51 4.67 -5.74
CA ASP A 61 -15.08 6.03 -5.75
C ASP A 61 -14.64 6.90 -4.54
N TYR A 62 -13.35 6.90 -4.20
CA TYR A 62 -12.81 7.58 -3.01
C TYR A 62 -13.32 7.04 -1.67
N LYS A 63 -13.84 5.81 -1.67
CA LYS A 63 -14.31 5.11 -0.48
C LYS A 63 -13.52 3.83 -0.26
N ILE A 64 -13.10 3.62 0.98
CA ILE A 64 -12.53 2.37 1.43
C ILE A 64 -13.62 1.62 2.19
N PHE A 65 -13.91 0.40 1.77
CA PHE A 65 -14.86 -0.50 2.40
C PHE A 65 -14.12 -1.58 3.19
N ALA A 66 -14.51 -1.77 4.44
CA ALA A 66 -13.99 -2.85 5.29
C ALA A 66 -15.05 -3.35 6.27
N ASP A 67 -14.84 -4.55 6.80
CA ASP A 67 -15.75 -5.13 7.78
C ASP A 67 -15.44 -4.64 9.19
N PHE A 68 -16.29 -3.73 9.69
CA PHE A 68 -16.24 -3.17 11.03
C PHE A 68 -16.50 -4.19 12.14
N ASN A 69 -16.82 -5.44 11.84
CA ASN A 69 -16.78 -6.51 12.83
C ASN A 69 -15.34 -6.84 13.26
N ASN A 70 -14.33 -6.54 12.44
CA ASN A 70 -12.92 -6.71 12.81
C ASN A 70 -12.47 -5.72 13.90
N GLU A 71 -11.28 -5.99 14.45
CA GLU A 71 -10.63 -5.13 15.42
C GLU A 71 -10.15 -3.79 14.83
N VAL A 72 -10.02 -2.77 15.69
CA VAL A 72 -9.58 -1.42 15.31
C VAL A 72 -8.25 -1.42 14.57
N LYS A 73 -7.27 -2.19 15.06
CA LYS A 73 -5.94 -2.30 14.42
C LYS A 73 -6.07 -2.84 13.00
N TYR A 74 -6.90 -3.86 12.80
CA TYR A 74 -7.13 -4.43 11.48
C TYR A 74 -7.80 -3.43 10.53
N LEU A 75 -8.81 -2.69 10.99
CA LEU A 75 -9.44 -1.63 10.18
C LEU A 75 -8.44 -0.54 9.79
N TRP A 76 -7.54 -0.16 10.69
CA TRP A 76 -6.49 0.80 10.39
C TRP A 76 -5.46 0.25 9.39
N ILE A 77 -5.16 -1.05 9.45
CA ILE A 77 -4.33 -1.73 8.43
C ILE A 77 -5.00 -1.64 7.06
N CYS A 78 -6.31 -1.90 6.97
CA CYS A 78 -7.07 -1.73 5.71
C CYS A 78 -6.96 -0.31 5.16
N ILE A 79 -7.07 0.71 6.03
CA ILE A 79 -6.88 2.11 5.62
C ILE A 79 -5.47 2.31 5.03
N CYS A 80 -4.43 1.82 5.69
CA CYS A 80 -3.05 1.97 5.21
C CYS A 80 -2.83 1.29 3.85
N HIS A 81 -3.36 0.09 3.67
CA HIS A 81 -3.21 -0.68 2.45
C HIS A 81 -3.87 0.02 1.26
N GLU A 82 -5.14 0.40 1.41
CA GLU A 82 -5.88 1.03 0.33
C GLU A 82 -5.38 2.45 0.04
N LEU A 83 -4.94 3.21 1.05
CA LEU A 83 -4.28 4.50 0.82
C LEU A 83 -2.96 4.36 0.08
N ALA A 84 -2.22 3.27 0.30
CA ALA A 84 -1.01 3.01 -0.47
C ALA A 84 -1.34 2.84 -1.96
N HIS A 85 -2.36 2.05 -2.29
CA HIS A 85 -2.85 1.92 -3.67
C HIS A 85 -3.30 3.26 -4.26
N ILE A 86 -4.13 4.03 -3.54
CA ILE A 86 -4.62 5.34 -3.99
C ILE A 86 -3.46 6.30 -4.26
N LEU A 87 -2.44 6.32 -3.40
CA LEU A 87 -1.28 7.17 -3.61
C LEU A 87 -0.45 6.67 -4.79
N LEU A 88 -0.33 5.36 -4.97
CA LEU A 88 0.45 4.78 -6.07
C LEU A 88 -0.27 4.89 -7.42
N GLU A 89 -1.59 5.08 -7.46
CA GLU A 89 -2.44 5.19 -8.66
C GLU A 89 -1.76 6.02 -9.76
N ASN A 90 -1.79 5.50 -11.00
CA ASN A 90 -1.06 6.02 -12.16
C ASN A 90 0.46 6.17 -11.91
N PRO A 91 1.16 5.08 -11.58
CA PRO A 91 2.58 5.13 -11.41
C PRO A 91 3.34 5.65 -12.62
N LEU A 92 4.38 6.46 -12.36
CA LEU A 92 5.27 7.01 -13.39
C LEU A 92 5.94 5.90 -14.23
N TRP A 93 6.01 4.66 -13.74
CA TRP A 93 6.55 3.54 -14.51
C TRP A 93 5.74 3.16 -15.74
N TYR A 94 4.45 3.51 -15.82
CA TYR A 94 3.67 3.34 -17.06
C TYR A 94 4.27 4.11 -18.24
N LYS A 95 5.06 5.16 -17.98
CA LYS A 95 5.71 5.99 -19.01
C LYS A 95 7.19 5.65 -19.20
N ASN A 96 7.74 4.71 -18.44
CA ASN A 96 9.16 4.37 -18.53
C ASN A 96 9.39 3.29 -19.61
N LYS A 97 10.07 3.67 -20.71
CA LYS A 97 10.39 2.77 -21.84
C LYS A 97 11.14 1.50 -21.44
N GLN A 98 11.96 1.53 -20.38
CA GLN A 98 12.67 0.35 -19.90
C GLN A 98 11.70 -0.62 -19.21
N ILE A 99 10.82 -0.14 -18.34
CA ILE A 99 9.77 -0.98 -17.75
C ILE A 99 8.81 -1.50 -18.81
N GLU A 100 8.46 -0.67 -19.79
CA GLU A 100 7.68 -1.12 -20.94
C GLU A 100 8.38 -2.27 -21.68
N LYS A 101 9.72 -2.21 -21.85
CA LYS A 101 10.53 -3.28 -22.44
C LYS A 101 10.53 -4.55 -21.57
N ILE A 102 10.71 -4.42 -20.25
CA ILE A 102 10.65 -5.54 -19.29
C ILE A 102 9.27 -6.21 -19.34
N ILE A 103 8.21 -5.42 -19.31
CA ILE A 103 6.82 -5.88 -19.45
C ILE A 103 6.63 -6.59 -20.80
N LYS A 104 7.20 -6.06 -21.90
CA LYS A 104 7.15 -6.72 -23.22
C LYS A 104 7.93 -8.04 -23.24
N GLU A 105 9.07 -8.13 -22.58
CA GLU A 105 9.90 -9.34 -22.49
C GLU A 105 9.27 -10.41 -21.59
N SER A 106 8.67 -10.01 -20.46
CA SER A 106 7.91 -10.91 -19.59
C SER A 106 6.65 -11.43 -20.29
N LYS A 107 5.99 -10.61 -21.12
CA LYS A 107 4.87 -11.03 -22.00
C LYS A 107 5.26 -12.08 -23.05
N LYS A 108 6.51 -12.10 -23.52
CA LYS A 108 6.97 -13.15 -24.46
C LYS A 108 7.13 -14.52 -23.78
N LYS A 109 7.39 -14.53 -22.46
CA LYS A 109 7.57 -15.76 -21.68
C LYS A 109 6.28 -16.28 -21.03
N ILE A 110 5.18 -15.52 -21.08
CA ILE A 110 3.96 -15.84 -20.36
C ILE A 110 2.74 -15.74 -21.29
N SER A 111 1.87 -16.74 -21.26
CA SER A 111 0.66 -16.84 -22.08
C SER A 111 -0.21 -15.57 -22.05
N LYS A 112 -1.08 -15.46 -23.07
CA LYS A 112 -1.93 -14.32 -23.49
C LYS A 112 -2.79 -13.64 -22.40
N TYR A 113 -2.76 -14.10 -21.14
CA TYR A 113 -3.58 -13.64 -20.01
C TYR A 113 -2.85 -12.79 -18.95
N LYS A 114 -1.54 -12.50 -19.06
CA LYS A 114 -0.75 -11.86 -17.98
C LYS A 114 -0.30 -10.40 -18.22
N LYS A 115 -1.01 -9.61 -19.03
CA LYS A 115 -0.66 -8.18 -19.18
C LYS A 115 -0.90 -7.36 -17.92
N CYS A 116 -1.89 -7.66 -17.08
CA CYS A 116 -2.14 -6.89 -15.86
C CYS A 116 -1.32 -7.41 -14.67
N ALA A 117 -0.95 -8.69 -14.66
CA ALA A 117 -0.39 -9.36 -13.49
C ALA A 117 0.94 -8.78 -12.98
N PHE A 118 1.87 -8.35 -13.85
CA PHE A 118 3.18 -7.87 -13.39
C PHE A 118 3.10 -6.46 -12.77
N GLU A 119 2.34 -5.58 -13.41
CA GLU A 119 2.06 -4.25 -12.90
C GLU A 119 1.30 -4.34 -11.57
N ASP A 120 0.27 -5.18 -11.51
CA ASP A 120 -0.50 -5.46 -10.31
C ASP A 120 0.39 -6.06 -9.21
N ASP A 121 1.31 -6.98 -9.55
CA ASP A 121 2.25 -7.60 -8.60
C ASP A 121 3.20 -6.55 -7.98
N ILE A 122 3.73 -5.61 -8.78
CA ILE A 122 4.60 -4.53 -8.28
C ILE A 122 3.79 -3.58 -7.38
N GLU A 123 2.63 -3.12 -7.84
CA GLU A 123 1.77 -2.22 -7.07
C GLU A 123 1.37 -2.86 -5.74
N GLN A 124 0.92 -4.11 -5.78
CA GLN A 124 0.56 -4.90 -4.60
C GLN A 124 1.75 -5.10 -3.66
N THR A 125 2.94 -5.36 -4.19
CA THR A 125 4.17 -5.46 -3.38
C THR A 125 4.47 -4.15 -2.68
N LEU A 126 4.44 -3.02 -3.41
CA LEU A 126 4.67 -1.69 -2.85
C LEU A 126 3.63 -1.32 -1.80
N ALA A 127 2.36 -1.65 -2.03
CA ALA A 127 1.29 -1.43 -1.07
C ALA A 127 1.53 -2.21 0.24
N ILE A 128 1.99 -3.46 0.17
CA ILE A 128 2.36 -4.24 1.36
C ILE A 128 3.59 -3.64 2.07
N LEU A 129 4.61 -3.20 1.34
CA LEU A 129 5.80 -2.56 1.92
C LEU A 129 5.43 -1.25 2.65
N LEU A 130 4.57 -0.44 2.05
CA LEU A 130 4.05 0.79 2.64
C LEU A 130 3.17 0.51 3.87
N GLN A 131 2.28 -0.50 3.79
CA GLN A 131 1.53 -1.00 4.93
C GLN A 131 2.48 -1.42 6.06
N ALA A 132 3.59 -2.09 5.75
CA ALA A 132 4.57 -2.51 6.74
C ALA A 132 5.23 -1.35 7.47
N ALA A 133 5.55 -0.27 6.76
CA ALA A 133 6.07 0.93 7.41
C ALA A 133 5.02 1.62 8.30
N CYS A 134 3.75 1.64 7.88
CA CYS A 134 2.65 2.12 8.72
C CYS A 134 2.52 1.29 10.00
N GLU A 135 2.36 -0.03 9.87
CA GLU A 135 2.21 -0.93 11.02
C GLU A 135 3.38 -0.86 12.00
N ASN A 136 4.60 -0.76 11.48
CA ASN A 136 5.78 -0.60 12.32
C ASN A 136 5.79 0.74 13.05
N LYS A 137 5.39 1.83 12.38
CA LYS A 137 5.26 3.16 13.01
C LYS A 137 4.21 3.18 14.13
N ALA A 138 3.15 2.38 13.97
CA ALA A 138 2.08 2.22 14.95
C ALA A 138 2.35 1.13 16.00
N ASN A 139 3.52 0.49 15.99
CA ASN A 139 3.90 -0.65 16.86
C ASN A 139 2.91 -1.83 16.79
N ILE A 140 2.35 -2.11 15.60
CA ILE A 140 1.47 -3.25 15.36
C ILE A 140 2.28 -4.49 14.98
N ARG A 141 3.16 -4.37 13.98
CA ARG A 141 3.98 -5.45 13.45
C ARG A 141 5.37 -4.92 13.08
N LYS A 142 6.43 -5.64 13.44
CA LYS A 142 7.82 -5.21 13.24
C LYS A 142 8.24 -5.37 11.78
N LEU A 143 9.17 -4.52 11.32
CA LEU A 143 9.83 -4.67 10.01
C LEU A 143 10.87 -5.80 9.99
N ARG A 144 10.41 -7.05 10.00
CA ARG A 144 11.24 -8.25 9.82
C ARG A 144 10.62 -9.16 8.76
N TRP A 145 11.41 -9.77 7.90
CA TRP A 145 10.88 -10.60 6.80
C TRP A 145 9.97 -11.73 7.30
N SER A 146 10.37 -12.43 8.36
CA SER A 146 9.55 -13.49 8.98
C SER A 146 8.19 -12.99 9.49
N GLU A 147 8.11 -11.71 9.80
CA GLU A 147 6.87 -11.02 10.18
C GLU A 147 6.11 -10.53 8.96
N TRP A 148 6.45 -10.81 7.71
CA TRP A 148 5.72 -10.27 6.56
C TRP A 148 5.57 -11.26 5.41
N GLU A 149 6.38 -12.31 5.40
CA GLU A 149 6.37 -13.39 4.42
C GLU A 149 4.96 -13.91 4.15
N THR A 150 4.19 -14.23 5.20
CA THR A 150 2.82 -14.75 5.06
C THR A 150 1.86 -13.77 4.40
N THR A 151 2.06 -12.46 4.58
CA THR A 151 1.25 -11.43 3.90
C THR A 151 1.59 -11.36 2.42
N PHE A 152 2.88 -11.38 2.07
CA PHE A 152 3.28 -11.42 0.66
C PHE A 152 2.84 -12.71 -0.04
N ASP A 153 2.89 -13.84 0.67
CA ASP A 153 2.46 -15.14 0.15
C ASP A 153 0.94 -15.19 -0.09
N TYR A 154 0.15 -14.74 0.89
CA TYR A 154 -1.31 -14.65 0.76
C TYR A 154 -1.73 -13.75 -0.41
N MET A 155 -1.00 -12.66 -0.64
CA MET A 155 -1.23 -11.74 -1.76
C MET A 155 -0.53 -12.19 -3.06
N LYS A 156 0.07 -13.38 -3.11
CA LYS A 156 0.72 -14.01 -4.27
C LYS A 156 1.89 -13.22 -4.86
N VAL A 157 2.53 -12.36 -4.07
CA VAL A 157 3.65 -11.50 -4.48
C VAL A 157 4.95 -11.78 -3.69
N LYS A 158 5.04 -12.94 -3.02
CA LYS A 158 6.21 -13.38 -2.23
C LYS A 158 7.54 -13.16 -2.95
N LYS A 159 7.67 -13.58 -4.21
CA LYS A 159 8.92 -13.46 -4.98
C LYS A 159 9.39 -12.01 -5.15
N PHE A 160 8.46 -11.06 -5.31
CA PHE A 160 8.79 -9.64 -5.36
C PHE A 160 9.14 -9.11 -3.98
N GLY A 161 8.37 -9.49 -2.96
CA GLY A 161 8.64 -9.18 -1.56
C GLY A 161 10.05 -9.57 -1.14
N GLU A 162 10.46 -10.82 -1.39
CA GLU A 162 11.80 -11.35 -1.03
C GLU A 162 12.93 -10.52 -1.65
N LYS A 163 12.79 -10.19 -2.94
CA LYS A 163 13.80 -9.44 -3.68
C LYS A 163 13.92 -7.99 -3.21
N LEU A 164 12.79 -7.36 -2.87
CA LEU A 164 12.74 -5.92 -2.53
C LEU A 164 12.86 -5.64 -1.04
N TRP A 165 12.66 -6.62 -0.15
CA TRP A 165 12.56 -6.37 1.29
C TRP A 165 13.81 -5.68 1.87
N ARG A 166 15.00 -6.18 1.54
CA ARG A 166 16.25 -5.58 2.04
C ARG A 166 16.42 -4.14 1.56
N ASP A 167 16.22 -3.90 0.28
CA ASP A 167 16.39 -2.57 -0.31
C ASP A 167 15.29 -1.61 0.17
N TRP A 168 14.11 -2.13 0.52
CA TRP A 168 13.06 -1.37 1.17
C TRP A 168 13.49 -0.88 2.56
N LEU A 169 14.13 -1.74 3.35
CA LEU A 169 14.66 -1.32 4.65
C LEU A 169 15.77 -0.26 4.52
N GLU A 170 16.58 -0.34 3.46
CA GLU A 170 17.58 0.70 3.13
C GLU A 170 16.88 1.99 2.68
N TYR A 171 15.87 1.90 1.82
CA TYR A 171 15.06 3.03 1.38
C TYR A 171 14.41 3.76 2.55
N LEU A 172 13.91 3.06 3.57
CA LEU A 172 13.32 3.71 4.75
C LEU A 172 14.33 4.55 5.53
N LYS A 173 15.61 4.18 5.52
CA LYS A 173 16.70 4.92 6.17
C LYS A 173 17.16 6.10 5.32
N ASP A 174 17.33 5.87 4.03
CA ASP A 174 17.90 6.83 3.07
C ASP A 174 16.85 7.49 2.18
N ARG A 175 15.58 7.53 2.62
CA ARG A 175 14.48 8.10 1.84
C ARG A 175 14.79 9.47 1.22
N PRO A 176 15.46 10.42 1.92
CA PRO A 176 15.80 11.73 1.34
C PRO A 176 16.67 11.69 0.08
N LYS A 177 17.40 10.59 -0.17
CA LYS A 177 18.18 10.39 -1.40
C LYS A 177 17.30 10.26 -2.63
N TYR A 178 16.04 9.89 -2.45
CA TYR A 178 15.07 9.66 -3.51
C TYR A 178 14.03 10.79 -3.51
N LYS A 179 13.74 11.33 -4.69
CA LYS A 179 12.69 12.34 -4.86
C LYS A 179 11.32 11.77 -4.47
N ASN A 180 11.07 10.51 -4.81
CA ASN A 180 9.84 9.78 -4.55
C ASN A 180 10.10 8.26 -4.59
N ILE A 181 9.08 7.48 -4.23
CA ILE A 181 9.17 6.01 -4.22
C ILE A 181 9.37 5.43 -5.63
N GLU A 182 8.90 6.12 -6.68
CA GLU A 182 9.07 5.69 -8.06
C GLU A 182 10.55 5.65 -8.44
N GLN A 183 11.33 6.68 -8.07
CA GLN A 183 12.76 6.71 -8.37
C GLN A 183 13.50 5.54 -7.71
N TRP A 184 13.09 5.15 -6.50
CA TRP A 184 13.65 3.98 -5.82
C TRP A 184 13.28 2.68 -6.54
N ILE A 185 12.00 2.42 -6.75
CA ILE A 185 11.58 1.14 -7.35
C ILE A 185 12.09 0.98 -8.79
N LEU A 186 12.22 2.06 -9.56
CA LEU A 186 12.85 2.05 -10.89
C LEU A 186 14.30 1.55 -10.84
N LYS A 187 15.07 1.97 -9.83
CA LYS A 187 16.46 1.52 -9.63
C LYS A 187 16.51 0.03 -9.31
N GLU A 188 15.62 -0.45 -8.43
CA GLU A 188 15.66 -1.84 -7.96
C GLU A 188 15.09 -2.83 -8.99
N ILE A 189 14.02 -2.47 -9.72
CA ILE A 189 13.50 -3.28 -10.84
C ILE A 189 14.61 -3.54 -11.87
N LYS A 190 15.39 -2.50 -12.22
CA LYS A 190 16.47 -2.60 -13.21
C LYS A 190 17.60 -3.54 -12.78
N LEU A 191 17.87 -3.64 -11.48
CA LEU A 191 19.02 -4.37 -10.94
C LEU A 191 18.73 -5.82 -10.56
N ARG A 192 17.48 -6.15 -10.19
CA ARG A 192 17.20 -7.41 -9.46
C ARG A 192 15.94 -8.17 -9.89
N LEU A 193 15.05 -7.54 -10.65
CA LEU A 193 13.83 -8.19 -11.15
C LEU A 193 13.95 -8.67 -12.60
N LEU A 194 15.07 -8.32 -13.25
CA LEU A 194 15.63 -8.95 -14.44
C LEU A 194 16.68 -9.99 -14.06
#